data_AF-A0A9E4A8P3-F1
#
_entry.id   AF-A0A9E4A8P3-F1
#
_cell.length_a   1.000
_cell.length_b   1.000
_cell.length_c   1.000
_cell.angle_alpha   90.00
_cell.angle_beta   90.00
_cell.angle_gamma   90.00
#
_symmetry.space_group_name_H-M   'P 1'
#
loop_
_entity.id
_entity.type
_entity.pdbx_description
1 polymer ?
#
loop_
_entity_poly.entity_id
_entity_poly.type
_entity_poly.pdbx_seq_one_letter_code
_entity_poly.pdbx_strand_id
1 'polypeptide(L)'
;MEGREGLEEVGTTSTSQLKDLIQMDDFASYADASGEHVCPQMVKDDLKALKLAVEKHEEFADKRIAHRDKGEPSVIPKFGELDDCIKLLDKTYVKYHLLFYAESIDTLMPTYQYEWKTIFLEPWLKAVAGSAKGLIHISEDFDD
;
A
#
# COMPACT_ATOMS: atom_id res chain seq x y z
N MET A 1 -11.53 33.65 38.63
CA MET A 1 -10.70 33.59 37.41
C MET A 1 -10.00 32.25 37.43
N GLU A 2 -10.60 31.25 36.82
CA GLU A 2 -10.02 29.91 36.64
C GLU A 2 -9.92 29.71 35.14
N GLY A 3 -8.74 29.34 34.65
CA GLY A 3 -8.50 29.28 33.22
C GLY A 3 -7.20 28.58 32.85
N ARG A 4 -7.35 27.26 32.61
CA ARG A 4 -6.62 26.43 31.64
C ARG A 4 -5.18 26.03 31.96
N GLU A 5 -5.05 24.94 32.71
CA GLU A 5 -4.09 23.87 32.40
C GLU A 5 -4.82 22.84 31.52
N GLY A 6 -4.14 22.34 30.47
CA GLY A 6 -4.73 21.42 29.50
C GLY A 6 -3.84 21.23 28.27
N LEU A 7 -2.62 20.76 28.49
CA LEU A 7 -1.80 20.12 27.48
C LEU A 7 -1.69 18.65 27.90
N GLU A 8 -2.73 17.86 27.64
CA GLU A 8 -2.72 16.43 27.89
C GLU A 8 -1.88 15.72 26.81
N GLU A 9 -0.68 15.36 27.23
CA GLU A 9 -0.08 14.03 27.16
C GLU A 9 -0.37 13.18 25.90
N VAL A 10 0.69 13.04 25.08
CA VAL A 10 0.86 11.93 24.15
C VAL A 10 0.92 10.65 24.97
N GLY A 11 -0.22 9.95 25.04
CA GLY A 11 -0.41 8.75 25.85
C GLY A 11 0.68 7.71 25.58
N THR A 12 1.47 7.45 26.63
CA THR A 12 2.36 6.29 26.70
C THR A 12 1.47 5.07 26.92
N THR A 13 1.20 4.31 25.86
CA THR A 13 0.49 3.05 25.97
C THR A 13 1.25 2.14 26.92
N SER A 14 0.58 1.69 27.99
CA SER A 14 1.15 0.84 29.03
C SER A 14 1.75 -0.42 28.40
N THR A 15 2.96 -0.79 28.79
CA THR A 15 3.66 -2.02 28.37
C THR A 15 2.85 -3.29 28.62
N SER A 16 1.88 -3.26 29.54
CA SER A 16 0.92 -4.35 29.75
C SER A 16 -0.03 -4.54 28.57
N GLN A 17 -0.44 -3.47 27.89
CA GLN A 17 -1.37 -3.54 26.75
C GLN A 17 -0.69 -4.06 25.47
N LEU A 18 0.62 -3.87 25.34
CA LEU A 18 1.41 -4.41 24.23
C LEU A 18 1.64 -5.92 24.36
N LYS A 19 1.77 -6.43 25.59
CA LYS A 19 1.94 -7.86 25.87
C LYS A 19 0.73 -8.69 25.48
N ASP A 20 -0.48 -8.17 25.66
CA ASP A 20 -1.71 -8.89 25.30
C ASP A 20 -1.93 -8.96 23.77
N LEU A 21 -1.31 -8.05 23.00
CA LEU A 21 -1.40 -8.03 21.54
C LEU A 21 -0.38 -8.96 20.87
N ILE A 22 0.76 -9.20 21.50
CA ILE A 22 1.82 -10.09 21.03
C ILE A 22 1.72 -11.38 21.85
N GLN A 23 0.90 -12.34 21.41
CA GLN A 23 0.76 -13.67 22.04
C GLN A 23 2.00 -14.57 21.81
N MET A 24 3.19 -14.07 22.04
CA MET A 24 4.43 -14.84 21.91
C MET A 24 5.40 -14.43 23.03
N ASP A 25 5.46 -15.25 24.08
CA ASP A 25 6.39 -15.08 25.21
C ASP A 25 7.86 -14.95 24.74
N ASP A 26 8.20 -15.56 23.61
CA ASP A 26 9.54 -15.54 23.01
C ASP A 26 9.96 -14.14 22.54
N PHE A 27 9.00 -13.28 22.14
CA PHE A 27 9.28 -11.93 21.65
C PHE A 27 9.14 -10.84 22.71
N ALA A 28 8.59 -11.16 23.88
CA ALA A 28 8.37 -10.19 24.96
C ALA A 28 9.67 -9.53 25.46
N SER A 29 10.81 -10.21 25.32
CA SER A 29 12.13 -9.68 25.70
C SER A 29 12.62 -8.54 24.80
N TYR A 30 12.15 -8.47 23.56
CA TYR A 30 12.49 -7.42 22.59
C TYR A 30 11.51 -6.23 22.61
N ALA A 31 10.47 -6.31 23.47
CA ALA A 31 9.49 -5.24 23.68
C ALA A 31 9.89 -4.24 24.79
N ASP A 32 11.07 -4.41 25.39
CA ASP A 32 11.63 -3.49 26.38
C ASP A 32 12.46 -2.38 25.69
N ALA A 33 12.30 -1.14 26.15
CA ALA A 33 13.06 0.02 25.67
C ALA A 33 14.57 -0.10 25.93
N SER A 34 14.97 -0.95 26.88
CA SER A 34 16.36 -1.21 27.23
C SER A 34 16.97 -2.45 26.55
N GLY A 35 16.15 -3.29 25.92
CA GLY A 35 16.55 -4.51 25.23
C GLY A 35 16.95 -4.29 23.76
N GLU A 36 17.36 -5.37 23.08
CA GLU A 36 17.47 -5.35 21.62
C GLU A 36 16.08 -5.12 21.04
N HIS A 37 15.89 -4.03 20.30
CA HIS A 37 14.60 -3.67 19.72
C HIS A 37 14.79 -3.27 18.26
N VAL A 38 13.68 -3.31 17.51
CA VAL A 38 13.66 -2.85 16.12
C VAL A 38 14.14 -1.40 16.07
N CYS A 39 15.10 -1.11 15.18
CA CYS A 39 15.68 0.21 15.04
C CYS A 39 14.59 1.29 14.85
N PRO A 40 14.41 2.24 15.79
CA PRO A 40 13.34 3.22 15.71
C PRO A 40 13.47 4.15 14.50
N GLN A 41 14.70 4.42 14.07
CA GLN A 41 14.96 5.26 12.90
C GLN A 41 14.46 4.59 11.61
N MET A 42 14.65 3.29 11.48
CA MET A 42 14.13 2.51 10.36
C MET A 42 12.60 2.64 10.24
N VAL A 43 11.88 2.55 11.36
CA VAL A 43 10.42 2.70 11.39
C VAL A 43 10.00 4.12 11.01
N LYS A 44 10.72 5.14 11.50
CA LYS A 44 10.46 6.54 11.15
C LYS A 44 10.68 6.81 9.66
N ASP A 45 11.71 6.22 9.08
CA ASP A 45 12.05 6.38 7.66
C ASP A 45 10.99 5.71 6.76
N ASP A 46 10.55 4.50 7.11
CA ASP A 46 9.46 3.81 6.40
C ASP A 46 8.16 4.62 6.48
N LEU A 47 7.80 5.11 7.67
CA LEU A 47 6.60 5.92 7.87
C LEU A 47 6.66 7.22 7.06
N LYS A 48 7.83 7.86 7.00
CA LYS A 48 8.05 9.06 6.19
C LYS A 48 7.87 8.74 4.70
N ALA A 49 8.43 7.64 4.21
CA ALA A 49 8.29 7.22 2.82
C ALA A 49 6.81 6.97 2.46
N LEU A 50 6.06 6.26 3.32
CA LEU A 50 4.63 6.04 3.13
C LEU A 50 3.84 7.35 3.08
N LYS A 51 4.09 8.28 4.00
CA LYS A 51 3.39 9.59 4.01
C LYS A 51 3.61 10.39 2.74
N LEU A 52 4.87 10.46 2.27
CA LEU A 52 5.20 11.16 1.03
C LEU A 52 4.53 10.53 -0.18
N ALA A 53 4.42 9.19 -0.21
CA ALA A 53 3.71 8.48 -1.27
C ALA A 53 2.19 8.76 -1.23
N VAL A 54 1.58 8.79 -0.05
CA VAL A 54 0.15 9.08 0.12
C VAL A 54 -0.19 10.51 -0.29
N GLU A 55 0.53 11.50 0.21
CA GLU A 55 0.28 12.93 -0.09
C GLU A 55 0.21 13.20 -1.59
N LYS A 56 1.04 12.51 -2.38
CA LYS A 56 1.08 12.65 -3.84
C LYS A 56 -0.16 12.12 -4.55
N HIS A 57 -0.85 11.14 -3.97
CA HIS A 57 -1.96 10.41 -4.61
C HIS A 57 -3.32 10.67 -3.96
N GLU A 58 -3.34 11.23 -2.76
CA GLU A 58 -4.55 11.48 -1.97
C GLU A 58 -5.56 12.37 -2.71
N GLU A 59 -5.12 13.49 -3.27
CA GLU A 59 -6.00 14.41 -4.01
C GLU A 59 -6.68 13.71 -5.20
N PHE A 60 -5.91 12.90 -5.94
CA PHE A 60 -6.44 12.14 -7.07
C PHE A 60 -7.44 11.08 -6.60
N ALA A 61 -7.09 10.33 -5.54
CA ALA A 61 -7.94 9.29 -4.98
C ALA A 61 -9.28 9.87 -4.47
N ASP A 62 -9.25 10.98 -3.72
CA ASP A 62 -10.44 11.61 -3.15
C ASP A 62 -11.40 12.14 -4.22
N LYS A 63 -10.87 12.76 -5.28
CA LYS A 63 -11.67 13.38 -6.35
C LYS A 63 -12.16 12.38 -7.39
N ARG A 64 -11.34 11.39 -7.77
CA ARG A 64 -11.64 10.47 -8.89
C ARG A 64 -12.13 9.10 -8.45
N ILE A 65 -11.58 8.54 -7.39
CA ILE A 65 -11.88 7.16 -6.99
C ILE A 65 -13.02 7.16 -5.96
N ALA A 66 -12.87 7.94 -4.89
CA ALA A 66 -13.81 7.92 -3.78
C ALA A 66 -15.02 8.85 -3.98
N HIS A 67 -15.05 9.64 -5.06
CA HIS A 67 -16.07 10.66 -5.35
C HIS A 67 -16.39 11.58 -4.14
N ARG A 68 -15.40 11.82 -3.26
CA ARG A 68 -15.56 12.65 -2.05
C ARG A 68 -15.56 14.14 -2.37
N ASP A 69 -14.92 14.50 -3.46
CA ASP A 69 -14.90 15.86 -4.01
C ASP A 69 -15.34 15.83 -5.49
N LYS A 70 -16.08 16.85 -5.91
CA LYS A 70 -16.60 17.04 -7.27
C LYS A 70 -15.64 17.81 -8.17
N GLY A 71 -14.58 18.40 -7.61
CA GLY A 71 -13.54 19.08 -8.36
C GLY A 71 -12.68 18.11 -9.17
N GLU A 72 -12.11 18.60 -10.27
CA GLU A 72 -11.10 17.82 -11.00
C GLU A 72 -9.77 17.78 -10.21
N PRO A 73 -9.02 16.67 -10.27
CA PRO A 73 -7.68 16.61 -9.70
C PRO A 73 -6.77 17.63 -10.38
N SER A 74 -5.97 18.34 -9.60
CA SER A 74 -4.95 19.24 -10.14
C SER A 74 -3.83 18.48 -10.84
N VAL A 75 -3.55 17.25 -10.37
CA VAL A 75 -2.51 16.36 -10.89
C VAL A 75 -3.10 14.96 -11.07
N ILE A 76 -2.83 14.36 -12.23
CA ILE A 76 -3.15 12.96 -12.51
C ILE A 76 -1.84 12.16 -12.36
N PRO A 77 -1.75 11.21 -11.43
CA PRO A 77 -0.58 10.35 -11.28
C PRO A 77 -0.30 9.55 -12.54
N LYS A 78 0.98 9.33 -12.84
CA LYS A 78 1.39 8.42 -13.91
C LYS A 78 1.28 6.97 -13.44
N PHE A 79 1.10 6.04 -14.38
CA PHE A 79 1.07 4.60 -14.06
C PHE A 79 2.33 4.13 -13.31
N GLY A 80 3.52 4.58 -13.71
CA GLY A 80 4.75 4.25 -12.99
C GLY A 80 4.79 4.77 -11.55
N GLU A 81 4.18 5.93 -11.27
CA GLU A 81 4.12 6.48 -9.91
C GLU A 81 3.19 5.67 -9.01
N LEU A 82 2.07 5.18 -9.57
CA LEU A 82 1.17 4.25 -8.89
C LEU A 82 1.83 2.90 -8.63
N ASP A 83 2.55 2.38 -9.62
CA ASP A 83 3.29 1.12 -9.50
C ASP A 83 4.39 1.20 -8.43
N ASP A 84 5.14 2.30 -8.39
CA ASP A 84 6.12 2.57 -7.33
C ASP A 84 5.46 2.61 -5.94
N CYS A 85 4.26 3.18 -5.82
CA CYS A 85 3.50 3.18 -4.57
C CYS A 85 3.05 1.78 -4.16
N ILE A 86 2.61 0.95 -5.10
CA ILE A 86 2.24 -0.44 -4.84
C ILE A 86 3.47 -1.23 -4.37
N LYS A 87 4.61 -1.07 -5.04
CA LYS A 87 5.89 -1.69 -4.64
C LYS A 87 6.35 -1.24 -3.26
N LEU A 88 6.16 0.03 -2.90
CA LEU A 88 6.48 0.54 -1.57
C LEU A 88 5.57 -0.11 -0.50
N LEU A 89 4.26 -0.19 -0.78
CA LEU A 89 3.30 -0.80 0.13
C LEU A 89 3.59 -2.29 0.35
N ASP A 90 3.85 -3.03 -0.74
CA ASP A 90 4.22 -4.45 -0.74
C ASP A 90 5.43 -4.71 0.17
N LYS A 91 6.55 -4.01 -0.09
CA LYS A 91 7.78 -4.13 0.71
C LYS A 91 7.56 -3.79 2.18
N THR A 92 6.81 -2.72 2.44
CA THR A 92 6.57 -2.26 3.82
C THR A 92 5.71 -3.27 4.57
N TYR A 93 4.64 -3.76 3.95
CA TYR A 93 3.77 -4.74 4.58
C TYR A 93 4.48 -6.05 4.86
N VAL A 94 5.18 -6.62 3.87
CA VAL A 94 5.96 -7.86 4.03
C VAL A 94 6.92 -7.78 5.21
N LYS A 95 7.64 -6.66 5.33
CA LYS A 95 8.57 -6.38 6.43
C LYS A 95 7.88 -6.40 7.79
N TYR A 96 6.76 -5.68 7.94
CA TYR A 96 6.07 -5.58 9.23
C TYR A 96 5.20 -6.80 9.54
N HIS A 97 4.74 -7.54 8.53
CA HIS A 97 4.01 -8.79 8.72
C HIS A 97 4.87 -9.82 9.46
N LEU A 98 6.12 -9.98 9.01
CA LEU A 98 7.08 -10.86 9.70
C LEU A 98 7.31 -10.43 11.14
N LEU A 99 7.43 -9.12 11.40
CA LEU A 99 7.69 -8.59 12.74
C LEU A 99 6.50 -8.75 13.69
N PHE A 100 5.27 -8.60 13.19
CA PHE A 100 4.07 -8.65 14.04
C PHE A 100 3.51 -10.05 14.23
N TYR A 101 3.62 -10.91 13.21
CA TYR A 101 2.97 -12.21 13.20
C TYR A 101 3.95 -13.39 13.23
N ALA A 102 5.26 -13.12 13.14
CA ALA A 102 6.29 -14.16 12.97
C ALA A 102 6.02 -15.10 11.77
N GLU A 103 5.30 -14.58 10.77
CA GLU A 103 4.90 -15.30 9.56
C GLU A 103 5.52 -14.64 8.32
N SER A 104 6.06 -15.47 7.42
CA SER A 104 6.61 -15.02 6.14
C SER A 104 5.51 -14.91 5.08
N ILE A 105 5.40 -13.73 4.48
CA ILE A 105 4.69 -13.51 3.22
C ILE A 105 5.70 -12.94 2.23
N ASP A 106 5.75 -13.49 1.02
CA ASP A 106 6.71 -13.04 0.01
C ASP A 106 6.26 -11.75 -0.68
N THR A 107 4.95 -11.60 -0.90
CA THR A 107 4.36 -10.42 -1.54
C THR A 107 2.86 -10.30 -1.22
N LEU A 108 2.36 -9.07 -1.21
CA LEU A 108 0.95 -8.70 -1.27
C LEU A 108 0.38 -8.77 -2.69
N MET A 109 1.23 -8.94 -3.72
CA MET A 109 0.77 -8.98 -5.10
C MET A 109 -0.14 -10.20 -5.33
N PRO A 110 -1.29 -10.02 -5.96
CA PRO A 110 -2.19 -11.12 -6.26
C PRO A 110 -1.51 -12.09 -7.21
N THR A 111 -1.59 -13.39 -6.91
CA THR A 111 -1.26 -14.42 -7.89
C THR A 111 -2.43 -14.56 -8.86
N TYR A 112 -2.16 -14.43 -10.16
CA TYR A 112 -3.17 -14.69 -11.19
C TYR A 112 -3.58 -16.17 -11.14
N GLN A 113 -4.85 -16.44 -10.85
CA GLN A 113 -5.39 -17.80 -10.69
C GLN A 113 -5.73 -18.49 -12.03
N TYR A 114 -5.72 -17.75 -13.13
CA TYR A 114 -6.06 -18.21 -14.47
C TYR A 114 -5.47 -17.25 -15.52
N GLU A 115 -5.50 -17.67 -16.79
CA GLU A 115 -5.07 -16.87 -17.95
C GLU A 115 -6.01 -15.68 -18.17
N TRP A 116 -5.89 -14.67 -17.31
CA TRP A 116 -6.77 -13.51 -17.28
C TRP A 116 -6.70 -12.69 -18.58
N LYS A 117 -5.61 -12.81 -19.35
CA LYS A 117 -5.45 -12.16 -20.66
C LYS A 117 -6.35 -12.78 -21.75
N THR A 118 -6.94 -13.97 -21.53
CA THR A 118 -7.77 -14.68 -22.53
C THR A 118 -8.94 -13.84 -23.03
N ILE A 119 -9.55 -13.01 -22.18
CA ILE A 119 -10.67 -12.14 -22.58
C ILE A 119 -10.30 -11.13 -23.67
N PHE A 120 -9.02 -10.79 -23.80
CA PHE A 120 -8.52 -9.85 -24.81
C PHE A 120 -8.15 -10.54 -26.14
N LEU A 121 -8.13 -11.86 -26.16
CA LEU A 121 -7.93 -12.65 -27.38
C LEU A 121 -9.23 -12.80 -28.18
N GLU A 122 -10.38 -12.56 -27.56
CA GLU A 122 -11.67 -12.60 -28.21
C GLU A 122 -11.96 -11.28 -28.93
N PRO A 123 -12.26 -11.30 -30.25
CA PRO A 123 -12.60 -10.10 -30.99
C PRO A 123 -13.93 -9.52 -30.48
N TRP A 124 -13.84 -8.41 -29.74
CA TRP A 124 -14.98 -7.68 -29.18
C TRP A 124 -15.89 -6.99 -30.21
N LEU A 125 -15.39 -6.85 -31.45
CA LEU A 125 -16.12 -6.31 -32.58
C LEU A 125 -16.39 -7.46 -33.54
N LYS A 126 -17.66 -7.65 -33.90
CA LYS A 126 -18.01 -8.57 -34.98
C LYS A 126 -17.27 -8.12 -36.23
N ALA A 127 -16.47 -9.00 -36.81
CA ALA A 127 -15.91 -8.78 -38.13
C ALA A 127 -17.09 -8.55 -39.09
N VAL A 128 -17.27 -7.31 -39.54
CA VAL A 128 -18.20 -7.01 -40.63
C VAL A 128 -17.57 -7.62 -41.87
N ALA A 129 -18.19 -8.67 -42.42
CA ALA A 129 -17.73 -9.34 -43.62
C ALA A 129 -17.54 -8.31 -44.75
N GLY A 130 -16.28 -7.92 -45.00
CA GLY A 130 -15.92 -6.93 -46.00
C GLY A 130 -14.75 -6.00 -45.68
N SER A 131 -14.34 -5.84 -44.41
CA SER A 131 -13.22 -4.94 -44.07
C SER A 131 -11.97 -5.71 -43.68
N ALA A 132 -11.16 -6.08 -44.68
CA ALA A 132 -9.79 -6.59 -44.49
C ALA A 132 -8.80 -5.46 -44.15
N LYS A 133 -9.15 -4.58 -43.20
CA LYS A 133 -8.26 -3.54 -42.67
C LYS A 133 -8.48 -3.44 -41.16
N GLY A 134 -7.60 -4.09 -40.40
CA GLY A 134 -7.59 -3.96 -38.96
C GLY A 134 -7.19 -5.24 -38.23
N LEU A 135 -6.10 -5.88 -38.66
CA LEU A 135 -5.38 -6.76 -37.75
C LEU A 135 -4.70 -5.81 -36.74
N ILE A 136 -5.32 -5.63 -35.58
CA ILE A 136 -4.70 -4.86 -34.49
C ILE A 136 -3.53 -5.72 -34.01
N HIS A 137 -2.31 -5.32 -34.38
CA HIS A 137 -1.10 -5.89 -33.80
C HIS A 137 -1.08 -5.42 -32.34
N ILE A 138 -1.47 -6.30 -31.42
CA ILE A 138 -1.24 -6.08 -29.99
C ILE A 138 0.24 -6.42 -29.80
N SER A 139 1.09 -5.40 -29.71
CA SER A 139 2.51 -5.59 -29.38
C SER A 139 2.60 -6.19 -27.97
N GLU A 140 3.40 -7.25 -27.81
CA GLU A 140 3.65 -7.95 -26.54
C GLU A 140 4.43 -7.10 -25.52
N ASP A 141 4.83 -5.88 -25.87
CA ASP A 141 5.77 -5.04 -25.11
C ASP A 141 5.13 -4.27 -23.93
N PHE A 142 4.12 -4.82 -23.27
CA PHE A 142 3.46 -4.20 -22.09
C PHE A 142 3.91 -4.77 -20.75
N ASP A 143 5.07 -5.43 -20.73
CA ASP A 143 5.72 -5.97 -19.54
C ASP A 143 7.19 -5.48 -19.53
N ASP A 144 7.43 -4.28 -18.97
CA ASP A 144 8.68 -3.83 -18.32
C ASP A 144 8.45 -2.57 -17.46
#